data_AF-A0A8E4H0D9-F1
#
_entry.id   AF-A0A8E4H0D9-F1
#
_cell.length_a   1.000
_cell.length_b   1.000
_cell.length_c   1.000
_cell.angle_alpha   90.00
_cell.angle_beta   90.00
_cell.angle_gamma   90.00
#
_symmetry.space_group_name_H-M   'P 1'
#
loop_
_entity.id
_entity.type
_entity.pdbx_description
1 polymer ?
#
loop_
_entity_poly.entity_id
_entity_poly.type
_entity_poly.pdbx_seq_one_letter_code
_entity_poly.pdbx_strand_id
1 'polypeptide(L)'
;MFAHARLYRRAQRLLPAGIDTVALLPAALPQAWEASPLSALPLHRDGRRGVIGLRLHPGTAQALRLDGSRFLQAAQRQDVPADSALQRCYGPWQRLSNGSYWARSTDALRGVLLASEEAAVWLLWQQPVAPAAVNGRWLR
;
A
#
# COMPACT_ATOMS: atom_id res chain seq x y z
N MET A 1 -22.48 8.16 -6.62
CA MET A 1 -21.80 7.62 -5.42
C MET A 1 -21.09 6.25 -5.61
N PHE A 2 -21.46 5.43 -6.61
CA PHE A 2 -20.87 4.09 -6.81
C PHE A 2 -19.35 4.03 -7.09
N ALA A 3 -18.78 5.08 -7.70
CA ALA A 3 -17.34 5.12 -8.00
C ALA A 3 -16.48 5.07 -6.73
N HIS A 4 -16.89 5.78 -5.66
CA HIS A 4 -16.16 5.82 -4.39
C HIS A 4 -16.19 4.47 -3.67
N ALA A 5 -17.36 3.83 -3.60
CA ALA A 5 -17.49 2.49 -3.00
C ALA A 5 -16.76 1.40 -3.80
N ARG A 6 -16.72 1.51 -5.13
CA ARG A 6 -15.92 0.60 -5.99
C ARG A 6 -14.43 0.81 -5.79
N LEU A 7 -13.98 2.07 -5.72
CA LEU A 7 -12.59 2.42 -5.47
C LEU A 7 -12.14 1.94 -4.09
N TYR A 8 -12.92 2.20 -3.06
CA TYR A 8 -12.68 1.72 -1.69
C TYR A 8 -12.53 0.19 -1.65
N ARG A 9 -13.49 -0.56 -2.20
CA ARG A 9 -13.43 -2.03 -2.24
C ARG A 9 -12.21 -2.53 -3.03
N ARG A 10 -11.83 -1.85 -4.10
CA ARG A 10 -10.64 -2.20 -4.88
C ARG A 10 -9.37 -1.94 -4.07
N ALA A 11 -9.26 -0.81 -3.39
CA ALA A 11 -8.11 -0.48 -2.56
C ALA A 11 -7.99 -1.43 -1.37
N GLN A 12 -9.10 -1.78 -0.71
CA GLN A 12 -9.13 -2.75 0.40
C GLN A 12 -8.60 -4.12 -0.03
N ARG A 13 -8.96 -4.60 -1.22
CA ARG A 13 -8.46 -5.89 -1.77
C ARG A 13 -6.97 -5.89 -2.09
N LEU A 14 -6.34 -4.73 -2.14
CA LEU A 14 -4.93 -4.56 -2.44
C LEU A 14 -4.10 -4.39 -1.18
N LEU A 15 -4.71 -4.23 -0.01
CA LEU A 15 -4.00 -4.21 1.27
C LEU A 15 -3.61 -5.63 1.70
N PRO A 16 -2.54 -5.76 2.51
CA PRO A 16 -2.24 -7.00 3.22
C PRO A 16 -3.44 -7.49 4.03
N ALA A 17 -3.58 -8.80 4.17
CA ALA A 17 -4.58 -9.40 5.05
C ALA A 17 -4.46 -8.87 6.49
N GLY A 18 -5.58 -8.85 7.22
CA GLY A 18 -5.65 -8.38 8.60
C GLY A 18 -5.63 -6.85 8.77
N ILE A 19 -5.51 -6.08 7.69
CA ILE A 19 -5.59 -4.61 7.74
C ILE A 19 -7.00 -4.15 7.33
N ASP A 20 -7.85 -3.92 8.32
CA ASP A 20 -9.21 -3.42 8.07
C ASP A 20 -9.25 -1.89 7.98
N THR A 21 -10.08 -1.39 7.06
CA THR A 21 -10.30 0.04 6.84
C THR A 21 -11.79 0.35 6.80
N VAL A 22 -12.19 1.60 7.02
CA VAL A 22 -13.61 2.00 7.09
C VAL A 22 -14.01 3.05 6.05
N ALA A 23 -13.05 3.81 5.52
CA ALA A 23 -13.35 4.88 4.58
C ALA A 23 -12.14 5.23 3.71
N LEU A 24 -12.41 5.85 2.57
CA LEU A 24 -11.39 6.59 1.83
C LEU A 24 -11.08 7.89 2.56
N LEU A 25 -9.80 8.24 2.65
CA LEU A 25 -9.41 9.59 3.02
C LEU A 25 -9.63 10.52 1.82
N PRO A 26 -9.90 11.81 2.06
CA PRO A 26 -10.02 12.79 0.98
C PRO A 26 -8.81 12.71 0.05
N ALA A 27 -9.03 12.91 -1.26
CA ALA A 27 -8.00 12.85 -2.30
C ALA A 27 -7.03 14.05 -2.24
N ALA A 28 -6.69 14.52 -1.06
CA ALA A 28 -5.46 15.24 -0.84
C ALA A 28 -4.37 14.17 -0.69
N LEU A 29 -3.56 14.01 -1.75
CA LEU A 29 -2.14 13.76 -1.49
C LEU A 29 -1.76 14.74 -0.37
N PRO A 30 -1.24 14.29 0.78
CA PRO A 30 -0.72 15.23 1.75
C PRO A 30 0.15 16.21 0.96
N GLN A 31 -0.10 17.51 0.98
CA GLN A 31 0.77 18.47 0.27
C GLN A 31 2.22 18.32 0.75
N ALA A 32 2.39 17.78 1.96
CA ALA A 32 3.63 17.34 2.55
C ALA A 32 4.14 15.98 2.06
N TRP A 33 3.50 15.28 1.12
CA TRP A 33 3.88 13.91 0.71
C TRP A 33 5.26 13.90 0.09
N GLU A 34 5.52 14.73 -0.93
CA GLU A 34 6.84 14.89 -1.55
C GLU A 34 7.91 15.25 -0.50
N ALA A 35 7.55 16.09 0.48
CA ALA A 35 8.42 16.50 1.59
C ALA A 35 8.45 15.50 2.77
N SER A 36 7.63 14.44 2.71
CA SER A 36 7.47 13.49 3.80
C SER A 36 8.59 12.47 3.73
N PRO A 37 9.10 11.97 4.86
CA PRO A 37 9.96 10.78 4.88
C PRO A 37 9.36 9.58 4.11
N LEU A 38 8.04 9.60 3.91
CA LEU A 38 7.26 8.60 3.22
C LEU A 38 7.40 8.65 1.68
N SER A 39 7.75 9.80 1.06
CA SER A 39 8.06 9.86 -0.37
C SER A 39 9.38 9.19 -0.73
N ALA A 40 10.27 9.04 0.25
CA ALA A 40 11.57 8.40 0.10
C ALA A 40 11.50 6.87 0.11
N LEU A 41 10.31 6.29 0.36
CA LEU A 41 10.14 4.84 0.40
C LEU A 41 10.52 4.22 -0.96
N PRO A 42 11.33 3.14 -0.96
CA PRO A 42 11.96 2.61 -2.16
C PRO A 42 10.95 1.80 -3.01
N LEU A 43 10.08 2.52 -3.70
CA LEU A 43 9.38 2.03 -4.90
C LEU A 43 10.28 2.27 -6.12
N HIS A 44 10.10 1.47 -7.18
CA HIS A 44 10.88 1.61 -8.40
C HIS A 44 10.78 3.07 -8.90
N ARG A 45 11.86 3.71 -9.37
CA ARG A 45 11.78 5.17 -9.60
C ARG A 45 11.16 5.57 -10.94
N ASP A 46 11.13 4.65 -11.90
CA ASP A 46 10.82 4.93 -13.31
C ASP A 46 9.37 4.59 -13.71
N GLY A 47 8.38 5.30 -13.16
CA GLY A 47 6.98 5.04 -13.52
C GLY A 47 5.96 6.09 -13.06
N ARG A 48 4.71 5.94 -13.55
CA ARG A 48 3.59 6.76 -13.06
C ARG A 48 3.22 6.28 -11.66
N ARG A 49 3.22 7.18 -10.68
CA ARG A 49 2.93 6.86 -9.29
C ARG A 49 1.51 7.30 -8.92
N GLY A 50 0.92 6.60 -7.97
CA GLY A 50 -0.30 7.05 -7.34
C GLY A 50 -0.38 6.57 -5.90
N VAL A 51 -1.23 7.25 -5.14
CA VAL A 51 -1.48 6.96 -3.73
C VAL A 51 -2.97 7.05 -3.45
N ILE A 52 -3.42 6.23 -2.52
CA ILE A 52 -4.76 6.33 -1.97
C ILE A 52 -4.68 6.14 -0.45
N GLY A 53 -5.29 7.08 0.27
CA GLY A 53 -5.42 7.02 1.71
C GLY A 53 -6.71 6.33 2.10
N LEU A 54 -6.63 5.48 3.12
CA LEU A 54 -7.76 4.82 3.75
C LEU A 54 -7.69 5.05 5.27
N ARG A 55 -8.83 5.24 5.89
CA ARG A 55 -8.98 5.31 7.35
C ARG A 55 -8.96 3.90 7.91
N LEU A 56 -8.05 3.62 8.84
CA LEU A 56 -8.02 2.33 9.52
C LEU A 56 -9.31 2.11 10.32
N HIS A 57 -9.75 0.85 10.39
CA HIS A 57 -10.78 0.47 11.33
C HIS A 57 -10.28 0.72 12.77
N PRO A 58 -11.12 1.23 13.70
CA PRO A 58 -10.69 1.51 15.07
C PRO A 58 -10.03 0.32 15.76
N GLY A 59 -10.55 -0.90 15.53
CA GLY A 59 -9.96 -2.13 16.06
C GLY A 59 -8.55 -2.41 15.53
N THR A 60 -8.32 -2.22 14.22
CA THR A 60 -6.99 -2.36 13.61
C THR A 60 -6.02 -1.28 14.11
N ALA A 61 -6.49 -0.03 14.22
CA ALA A 61 -5.68 1.06 14.75
C ALA A 61 -5.29 0.81 16.22
N GLN A 62 -6.21 0.29 17.03
CA GLN A 62 -5.95 -0.07 18.42
C GLN A 62 -4.97 -1.24 18.52
N ALA A 63 -5.18 -2.33 17.78
CA ALA A 63 -4.26 -3.47 17.74
C ALA A 63 -2.85 -3.05 17.29
N LEU A 64 -2.75 -2.16 16.31
CA LEU A 64 -1.47 -1.61 15.86
C LEU A 64 -0.77 -0.79 16.95
N ARG A 65 -1.50 -0.03 17.77
CA ARG A 65 -0.92 0.74 18.88
C ARG A 65 -0.49 -0.15 20.05
N LEU A 66 -1.24 -1.21 20.34
CA LEU A 66 -0.96 -2.10 21.46
C LEU A 66 0.15 -3.12 21.14
N ASP A 67 0.06 -3.76 19.98
CA ASP A 67 0.90 -4.91 19.62
C ASP A 67 1.93 -4.59 18.53
N GLY A 68 1.79 -3.46 17.83
CA GLY A 68 2.77 -2.96 16.86
C GLY A 68 3.18 -3.99 15.82
N SER A 69 4.48 -4.28 15.75
CA SER A 69 5.05 -5.27 14.83
C SER A 69 4.51 -6.68 15.04
N ARG A 70 4.09 -7.06 16.26
CA ARG A 70 3.55 -8.40 16.54
C ARG A 70 2.21 -8.61 15.85
N PHE A 71 1.33 -7.60 15.89
CA PHE A 71 0.07 -7.60 15.15
C PHE A 71 0.32 -7.76 13.65
N LEU A 72 1.27 -6.99 13.10
CA LEU A 72 1.60 -7.02 11.68
C LEU A 72 2.24 -8.34 11.22
N GLN A 73 3.07 -8.96 12.06
CA GLN A 73 3.62 -10.29 11.78
C GLN A 73 2.52 -11.36 11.80
N ALA A 74 1.56 -11.26 12.72
CA ALA A 74 0.42 -12.17 12.74
C ALA A 74 -0.47 -12.00 11.50
N ALA A 75 -0.76 -10.76 11.12
CA ALA A 75 -1.49 -10.42 9.90
C ALA A 75 -0.79 -10.94 8.63
N GLN A 76 0.54 -10.81 8.55
CA GLN A 76 1.33 -11.34 7.44
C GLN A 76 1.29 -12.87 7.34
N ARG A 77 1.26 -13.59 8.47
CA ARG A 77 1.15 -15.07 8.48
C ARG A 77 -0.20 -15.56 7.98
N GLN A 78 -1.25 -14.77 8.13
CA GLN A 78 -2.59 -15.07 7.58
C GLN A 78 -2.66 -14.88 6.06
N ASP A 79 -1.72 -14.12 5.49
CA ASP A 79 -1.67 -13.74 4.07
C ASP A 79 -0.88 -14.74 3.20
N VAL A 80 -0.58 -15.95 3.71
CA VAL A 80 0.09 -17.03 2.97
C VAL A 80 -0.98 -18.03 2.51
N PRO A 81 -1.43 -18.00 1.24
CA PRO A 81 -2.29 -19.04 0.71
C PRO A 81 -1.44 -20.26 0.33
N ALA A 82 -2.01 -21.45 0.47
CA ALA A 82 -1.39 -22.73 0.12
C ALA A 82 -1.06 -22.90 -1.38
N ASP A 83 -1.44 -21.96 -2.25
CA ASP A 83 -1.32 -22.09 -3.70
C ASP A 83 -0.71 -20.80 -4.32
N SER A 84 0.60 -20.84 -4.57
CA SER A 84 1.49 -19.68 -4.74
C SER A 84 1.62 -19.15 -6.18
N ALA A 85 0.65 -19.37 -7.06
CA ALA A 85 0.85 -19.03 -8.49
C ALA A 85 0.45 -17.59 -8.88
N LEU A 86 -0.45 -16.90 -8.17
CA LEU A 86 -1.04 -15.64 -8.69
C LEU A 86 -1.28 -14.49 -7.69
N GLN A 87 -0.96 -14.63 -6.40
CA GLN A 87 -1.15 -13.53 -5.44
C GLN A 87 0.15 -12.78 -5.16
N ARG A 88 0.13 -11.48 -5.47
CA ARG A 88 1.22 -10.54 -5.20
C ARG A 88 1.31 -10.31 -3.69
N CYS A 89 2.16 -11.07 -3.02
CA CYS A 89 2.34 -10.97 -1.56
C CYS A 89 3.14 -9.72 -1.16
N TYR A 90 2.94 -9.28 0.07
CA TYR A 90 3.77 -8.25 0.71
C TYR A 90 4.95 -8.88 1.44
N GLY A 91 6.12 -8.25 1.31
CA GLY A 91 7.31 -8.57 2.09
C GLY A 91 7.15 -8.20 3.57
N PRO A 92 8.17 -8.47 4.40
CA PRO A 92 8.11 -8.22 5.84
C PRO A 92 7.86 -6.74 6.14
N TRP A 93 7.07 -6.49 7.18
CA TRP A 93 6.85 -5.16 7.71
C TRP A 93 8.14 -4.58 8.32
N GLN A 94 8.44 -3.35 7.95
CA GLN A 94 9.57 -2.56 8.44
C GLN A 94 9.03 -1.40 9.26
N ARG A 95 9.62 -1.16 10.44
CA ARG A 95 9.29 -0.01 11.27
C ARG A 95 10.15 1.17 10.87
N LEU A 96 9.53 2.32 10.66
CA LEU A 96 10.18 3.58 10.35
C LEU A 96 10.51 4.35 11.65
N SER A 97 11.45 5.30 11.57
CA SER A 97 11.90 6.10 12.72
C SER A 97 10.78 6.94 13.35
N ASN A 98 9.78 7.34 12.56
CA ASN A 98 8.61 8.07 13.02
C ASN A 98 7.51 7.17 13.63
N GLY A 99 7.80 5.88 13.86
CA GLY A 99 6.85 4.92 14.45
C GLY A 99 5.87 4.29 13.47
N SER A 100 5.82 4.75 12.21
CA SER A 100 5.01 4.14 11.16
C SER A 100 5.55 2.78 10.72
N TYR A 101 4.72 1.98 10.07
CA TYR A 101 5.11 0.68 9.51
C TYR A 101 4.93 0.66 8.01
N TRP A 102 5.85 0.02 7.31
CA TRP A 102 5.88 -0.06 5.86
C TRP A 102 6.08 -1.50 5.40
N ALA A 103 5.37 -1.89 4.35
CA ALA A 103 5.62 -3.14 3.63
C ALA A 103 5.60 -2.88 2.12
N ARG A 104 6.50 -3.56 1.41
CA ARG A 104 6.59 -3.50 -0.05
C ARG A 104 6.08 -4.80 -0.66
N SER A 105 5.36 -4.73 -1.78
CA SER A 105 5.00 -5.93 -2.53
C SER A 105 6.24 -6.63 -3.10
N THR A 106 6.14 -7.93 -3.35
CA THR A 106 7.22 -8.72 -3.95
C THR A 106 7.62 -8.24 -5.34
N ASP A 107 6.67 -7.72 -6.12
CA ASP A 107 6.93 -7.11 -7.44
C ASP A 107 7.53 -5.69 -7.37
N ALA A 108 7.70 -5.14 -6.16
CA ALA A 108 8.18 -3.77 -5.91
C ALA A 108 7.38 -2.64 -6.59
N LEU A 109 6.19 -2.94 -7.12
CA LEU A 109 5.29 -1.97 -7.75
C LEU A 109 4.29 -1.37 -6.77
N ARG A 110 4.17 -1.94 -5.57
CA ARG A 110 3.24 -1.48 -4.55
C ARG A 110 3.90 -1.37 -3.19
N GLY A 111 3.31 -0.49 -2.41
CA GLY A 111 3.74 -0.17 -1.08
C GLY A 111 2.54 0.05 -0.19
N VAL A 112 2.63 -0.38 1.06
CA VAL A 112 1.62 -0.07 2.07
C VAL A 112 2.32 0.54 3.27
N LEU A 113 1.82 1.69 3.68
CA LEU A 113 2.29 2.41 4.83
C LEU A 113 1.16 2.55 5.84
N LEU A 114 1.42 2.17 7.08
CA LEU A 114 0.55 2.32 8.23
C LEU A 114 1.07 3.44 9.12
N ALA A 115 0.27 4.49 9.24
CA ALA A 115 0.52 5.63 10.10
C ALA A 115 -0.39 5.46 11.34
N SER A 116 0.19 4.89 12.41
CA SER A 116 -0.56 4.44 13.60
C SER A 116 -1.16 5.59 14.40
N GLU A 117 -0.45 6.72 14.48
CA GLU A 117 -0.91 7.93 15.16
C GLU A 117 -2.13 8.50 14.44
N GLU A 118 -2.02 8.62 13.12
CA GLU A 118 -3.05 9.17 12.25
C GLU A 118 -4.19 8.18 11.97
N ALA A 119 -4.13 6.95 12.49
CA ALA A 119 -5.07 5.87 12.18
C ALA A 119 -5.35 5.74 10.67
N ALA A 120 -4.28 5.79 9.87
CA ALA A 120 -4.37 5.85 8.42
C ALA A 120 -3.49 4.78 7.77
N VAL A 121 -3.94 4.31 6.62
CA VAL A 121 -3.15 3.45 5.73
C VAL A 121 -3.08 4.06 4.35
N TRP A 122 -1.88 4.12 3.80
CA TRP A 122 -1.60 4.66 2.48
C TRP A 122 -1.17 3.51 1.59
N LEU A 123 -1.99 3.22 0.57
CA LEU A 123 -1.64 2.30 -0.50
C LEU A 123 -0.97 3.09 -1.62
N LEU A 124 0.27 2.74 -1.88
CA LEU A 124 1.10 3.31 -2.91
C LEU A 124 1.23 2.32 -4.06
N TRP A 125 1.18 2.84 -5.28
CA TRP A 125 1.47 2.04 -6.45
C TRP A 125 2.29 2.82 -7.45
N GLN A 126 2.96 2.03 -8.26
CA GLN A 126 3.62 2.48 -9.45
C GLN A 126 3.15 1.62 -10.60
N GLN A 127 2.74 2.29 -11.66
CA GLN A 127 2.58 1.67 -12.96
C GLN A 127 3.93 1.76 -13.68
N PRO A 128 4.52 0.62 -14.07
CA PRO A 128 5.65 0.65 -14.98
C PRO A 128 5.27 1.51 -16.17
N VAL A 129 6.09 2.51 -16.50
CA VAL A 129 5.99 3.12 -17.82
C VAL A 129 6.42 2.01 -18.76
N ALA A 130 5.49 1.51 -19.59
CA ALA A 130 5.86 0.64 -20.69
C ALA A 130 7.05 1.33 -21.39
N PRO A 131 8.17 0.64 -21.64
CA PRO A 131 9.23 1.24 -22.44
C PRO A 131 8.53 1.78 -23.67
N ALA A 132 8.70 3.09 -23.94
CA ALA A 132 8.13 3.69 -25.12
C ALA A 132 8.45 2.73 -26.26
N ALA A 133 7.42 2.21 -26.93
CA ALA A 133 7.62 1.39 -28.11
C ALA A 133 8.57 2.20 -28.98
N VAL A 134 9.83 1.77 -29.06
CA VAL A 134 10.80 2.38 -29.96
C VAL A 134 10.15 2.19 -31.31
N ASN A 135 9.64 3.29 -31.88
CA ASN A 135 8.98 3.32 -33.15
C ASN A 135 9.88 2.63 -34.16
N GLY A 136 9.50 1.42 -34.54
CA GLY A 136 10.43 0.51 -35.18
C GLY A 136 9.79 -0.82 -35.51
N ARG A 137 8.69 -0.76 -36.28
CA ARG A 137 8.31 -1.82 -37.24
C ARG A 137 7.56 -3.03 -36.65
N TRP A 138 6.25 -2.89 -36.54
CA TRP A 138 5.30 -4.00 -36.65
C TRP A 138 4.33 -3.74 -37.81
N LEU A 139 4.88 -3.68 -39.02
CA LEU A 139 4.19 -4.03 -40.26
C LEU A 139 5.25 -4.60 -41.19
N ARG A 140 5.42 -5.93 -41.16
CA ARG A 140 5.64 -6.82 -42.30
C ARG A 140 5.52 -8.26 -41.84
#